data_AF-A0A369AMR6-F1
#
_entry.id   AF-A0A369AMR6-F1
#
_cell.length_a   1.000
_cell.length_b   1.000
_cell.length_c   1.000
_cell.angle_alpha   90.00
_cell.angle_beta   90.00
_cell.angle_gamma   90.00
#
_symmetry.space_group_name_H-M   'P 1'
#
loop_
_entity.id
_entity.type
_entity.pdbx_description
1 polymer ?
#
loop_
_entity_poly.entity_id
_entity_poly.type
_entity_poly.pdbx_seq_one_letter_code
_entity_poly.pdbx_strand_id
1 'polypeptide(L)'
;MIKAAIDTNILVSALLSPSGSPAKVIDCVLNGNVIMCYDSRIIAEYQEVLVRPKFGFEKKLVRQLIDFILHSGISVVPIPILDAFEDEDDKMFYEVAKTAKAYVVTGNEKHFPSDPIVITPQKFLSVVI
;
A
#
# COMPACT_ATOMS: atom_id res chain seq x y z
N MET A 1 5.34 -8.54 14.08
CA MET A 1 4.54 -7.42 13.53
C MET A 1 4.17 -7.76 12.09
N ILE A 2 2.92 -7.50 11.71
CA ILE A 2 2.44 -7.74 10.35
C ILE A 2 2.99 -6.62 9.46
N LYS A 3 3.43 -6.97 8.26
CA LYS A 3 4.00 -6.04 7.28
C LYS A 3 3.16 -6.04 6.03
N ALA A 4 2.98 -4.87 5.43
CA ALA A 4 2.23 -4.73 4.18
C ALA A 4 2.88 -3.71 3.24
N ALA A 5 3.00 -4.05 1.96
CA ALA A 5 3.04 -3.08 0.88
C ALA A 5 1.59 -2.76 0.50
N ILE A 6 1.17 -1.51 0.67
CA ILE A 6 -0.22 -1.10 0.45
C ILE A 6 -0.33 -0.48 -0.94
N ASP A 7 -1.20 -1.01 -1.78
CA ASP A 7 -1.49 -0.43 -3.10
C ASP A 7 -2.08 0.98 -2.93
N THR A 8 -1.72 1.88 -3.85
CA THR A 8 -2.23 3.26 -3.91
C THR A 8 -3.76 3.33 -3.93
N ASN A 9 -4.44 2.37 -4.57
CA ASN A 9 -5.92 2.34 -4.60
C ASN A 9 -6.53 2.22 -3.19
N ILE A 10 -5.84 1.57 -2.25
CA ILE A 10 -6.27 1.41 -0.87
C ILE A 10 -6.12 2.73 -0.11
N LEU A 11 -5.00 3.43 -0.29
CA LEU A 11 -4.81 4.77 0.29
C LEU A 11 -5.85 5.77 -0.25
N VAL A 12 -6.06 5.80 -1.57
CA VAL A 12 -7.09 6.66 -2.18
C VAL A 12 -8.47 6.33 -1.61
N SER A 13 -8.82 5.05 -1.54
CA SER A 13 -10.13 4.61 -1.04
C SER A 13 -10.34 4.91 0.44
N ALA A 14 -9.29 4.76 1.26
CA ALA A 14 -9.30 5.09 2.68
C ALA A 14 -9.52 6.59 2.91
N LEU A 15 -8.88 7.44 2.10
CA LEU A 15 -9.02 8.89 2.19
C LEU A 15 -10.38 9.40 1.68
N LEU A 16 -10.99 8.72 0.70
CA LEU A 16 -12.32 9.06 0.19
C LEU A 16 -13.45 8.59 1.11
N SER A 17 -13.30 7.46 1.79
CA SER A 17 -14.36 6.85 2.60
C SER A 17 -13.83 6.25 3.91
N PRO A 18 -14.16 6.85 5.07
CA PRO A 18 -13.59 6.47 6.36
C PRO A 18 -14.20 5.19 6.97
N SER A 19 -15.19 4.55 6.34
CA SER A 19 -15.90 3.39 6.91
C SER A 19 -15.57 2.05 6.24
N GLY A 20 -14.91 2.07 5.09
CA GLY A 20 -14.60 0.88 4.30
C GLY A 20 -13.41 0.07 4.86
N SER A 21 -13.26 -1.16 4.36
CA SER A 21 -12.09 -1.99 4.66
C SER A 21 -10.75 -1.29 4.39
N PRO A 22 -10.58 -0.50 3.31
CA PRO A 22 -9.36 0.30 3.12
C PRO A 22 -9.04 1.23 4.30
N ALA A 23 -10.03 1.98 4.81
CA ALA A 23 -9.83 2.87 5.96
C ALA A 23 -9.38 2.11 7.20
N LYS A 24 -10.01 0.97 7.49
CA LYS A 24 -9.62 0.11 8.63
C LYS A 24 -8.21 -0.46 8.49
N VAL A 25 -7.75 -0.75 7.27
CA VAL A 25 -6.35 -1.14 7.05
C VAL A 25 -5.41 0.00 7.43
N ILE A 26 -5.73 1.23 7.02
CA ILE A 26 -4.93 2.41 7.38
C ILE A 26 -4.99 2.69 8.88
N ASP A 27 -6.14 2.50 9.54
CA ASP A 27 -6.24 2.59 11.01
C ASP A 27 -5.28 1.62 11.70
N CYS A 28 -5.14 0.39 11.19
CA CYS A 28 -4.17 -0.59 11.72
C CYS A 28 -2.72 -0.12 11.53
N VAL A 29 -2.42 0.62 10.45
CA VAL A 29 -1.10 1.24 10.25
C VAL A 29 -0.89 2.37 11.26
N LEU A 30 -1.86 3.27 11.40
CA LEU A 30 -1.79 4.41 12.32
C LEU A 30 -1.64 3.98 13.78
N ASN A 31 -2.27 2.86 14.15
CA ASN A 31 -2.19 2.26 15.49
C ASN A 31 -0.95 1.37 15.70
N GLY A 32 -0.11 1.18 14.68
CA GLY A 32 1.10 0.37 14.76
C GLY A 32 0.88 -1.15 14.75
N ASN A 33 -0.32 -1.63 14.44
CA ASN A 33 -0.60 -3.05 14.26
C ASN A 33 0.01 -3.60 12.96
N VAL A 34 0.11 -2.74 11.94
CA VAL A 34 0.69 -3.04 10.62
C VAL A 34 1.80 -2.06 10.31
N ILE A 35 2.96 -2.58 9.88
CA ILE A 35 4.06 -1.74 9.40
C ILE A 35 3.99 -1.66 7.88
N MET A 36 3.92 -0.45 7.33
CA MET A 36 4.02 -0.24 5.89
C MET A 36 5.45 -0.46 5.39
N CYS A 37 5.61 -1.28 4.36
CA CYS A 37 6.86 -1.47 3.63
C CYS A 37 6.78 -0.73 2.31
N TYR A 38 7.82 0.04 1.98
CA TYR A 38 7.86 0.85 0.77
C TYR A 38 9.28 0.94 0.20
N ASP A 39 9.39 1.28 -1.08
CA ASP A 39 10.61 1.82 -1.67
C ASP A 39 10.35 3.23 -2.22
N SER A 40 11.33 3.84 -2.89
CA SER A 40 11.16 5.19 -3.44
C SER A 40 10.13 5.27 -4.56
N ARG A 41 9.88 4.18 -5.31
CA ARG A 41 8.92 4.14 -6.42
C ARG A 41 7.50 4.22 -5.87
N ILE A 42 7.21 3.45 -4.83
CA ILE A 42 5.91 3.47 -4.13
C ILE A 42 5.62 4.85 -3.54
N ILE A 43 6.61 5.50 -2.91
CA ILE A 43 6.42 6.84 -2.35
C ILE A 43 6.16 7.88 -3.46
N ALA A 44 6.87 7.78 -4.59
CA ALA A 44 6.65 8.65 -5.73
C ALA A 44 5.23 8.48 -6.32
N GLU A 45 4.78 7.23 -6.46
CA GLU A 45 3.42 6.90 -6.89
C GLU A 45 2.38 7.55 -5.97
N TYR A 46 2.52 7.40 -4.65
CA TYR A 46 1.60 8.03 -3.71
C TYR A 46 1.58 9.55 -3.84
N GLN A 47 2.75 10.17 -3.95
CA GLN A 47 2.88 11.62 -4.10
C GLN A 47 2.21 12.13 -5.39
N GLU A 48 2.35 11.39 -6.48
CA GLU A 48 1.75 11.75 -7.77
C GLU A 48 0.23 11.53 -7.77
N VAL A 49 -0.22 10.39 -7.29
CA VAL A 49 -1.63 10.00 -7.35
C VAL A 49 -2.49 10.80 -6.38
N LEU A 50 -2.05 10.95 -5.13
CA LEU A 50 -2.88 11.57 -4.09
C LEU A 50 -3.10 13.07 -4.32
N VAL A 51 -2.29 13.74 -5.14
CA VAL A 51 -2.48 15.16 -5.47
C VAL A 51 -3.30 15.40 -6.74
N ARG A 52 -3.76 14.33 -7.42
CA ARG A 52 -4.57 14.47 -8.64
C ARG A 52 -5.88 15.21 -8.33
N PRO A 53 -6.25 16.27 -9.09
CA PRO A 53 -7.39 17.13 -8.78
C PRO A 53 -8.73 16.40 -8.60
N LYS A 54 -8.92 15.28 -9.32
CA LYS A 54 -10.14 14.45 -9.26
C LYS A 54 -10.48 13.92 -7.86
N PHE A 55 -9.50 13.82 -6.96
CA PHE A 55 -9.72 13.35 -5.59
C PHE A 55 -10.02 14.47 -4.60
N GLY A 56 -9.60 15.71 -4.91
CA GLY A 56 -9.88 16.88 -4.06
C GLY A 56 -9.18 16.88 -2.69
N PHE A 57 -8.16 16.04 -2.46
CA PHE A 57 -7.45 16.00 -1.18
C PHE A 57 -6.63 17.26 -0.92
N GLU A 58 -6.59 17.71 0.33
CA GLU A 58 -5.72 18.82 0.73
C GLU A 58 -4.25 18.41 0.64
N LYS A 59 -3.46 19.14 -0.16
CA LYS A 59 -2.01 18.86 -0.33
C LYS A 59 -1.23 18.79 0.98
N LYS A 60 -1.65 19.55 2.00
CA LYS A 60 -1.03 19.53 3.33
C LYS A 60 -1.27 18.18 4.03
N LEU A 61 -2.49 17.65 3.97
CA LEU A 61 -2.84 16.35 4.55
C LEU A 61 -2.11 15.21 3.82
N VAL A 62 -2.06 15.28 2.49
CA VAL A 62 -1.29 14.31 1.69
C VAL A 62 0.17 14.29 2.13
N ARG A 63 0.81 15.46 2.26
CA ARG A 63 2.20 15.55 2.74
C ARG A 63 2.37 14.93 4.13
N GLN A 64 1.49 15.26 5.08
CA GLN A 64 1.55 14.72 6.44
C GLN A 64 1.40 13.20 6.48
N LEU A 65 0.54 12.63 5.64
CA LEU A 65 0.40 11.19 5.50
C LEU A 65 1.68 10.54 4.96
N ILE A 66 2.26 11.10 3.89
CA ILE A 66 3.52 10.60 3.34
C ILE A 66 4.66 10.70 4.36
N ASP A 67 4.77 11.83 5.05
CA ASP A 67 5.77 12.01 6.12
C ASP A 67 5.57 10.95 7.21
N PHE A 68 4.34 10.70 7.65
CA PHE A 68 4.05 9.64 8.62
C PHE A 68 4.50 8.27 8.12
N ILE A 69 4.20 7.89 6.87
CA ILE A 69 4.62 6.61 6.28
C ILE A 69 6.14 6.51 6.25
N LEU A 70 6.83 7.59 5.86
CA LEU A 70 8.29 7.62 5.81
C LEU A 70 8.93 7.39 7.19
N HIS A 71 8.35 7.97 8.25
CA HIS A 71 8.87 7.88 9.61
C HIS A 71 8.50 6.57 10.33
N SER A 72 7.32 6.00 10.05
CA SER A 72 6.79 4.82 10.76
C SER A 72 6.97 3.50 10.00
N GLY A 73 7.15 3.57 8.68
CA GLY A 73 7.31 2.40 7.82
C GLY A 73 8.76 1.90 7.71
N ILE A 74 8.93 0.86 6.90
CA ILE A 74 10.23 0.27 6.58
C ILE A 74 10.54 0.56 5.11
N SER A 75 11.64 1.27 4.88
CA SER A 75 12.23 1.40 3.54
C SER A 75 12.90 0.09 3.13
N VAL A 76 12.60 -0.37 1.93
CA VAL A 76 13.04 -1.66 1.37
C VAL A 76 13.83 -1.39 0.10
N VAL A 77 14.94 -2.10 -0.08
CA VAL A 77 15.63 -2.22 -1.37
C VAL A 77 15.21 -3.55 -1.98
N PRO A 78 14.23 -3.56 -2.91
CA PRO A 78 13.66 -4.80 -3.39
C PRO A 78 14.60 -5.54 -4.34
N ILE A 79 14.47 -6.87 -4.38
CA ILE A 79 15.07 -7.70 -5.42
C ILE A 79 14.15 -7.62 -6.66
N PRO A 80 14.67 -7.19 -7.83
CA PRO A 80 13.86 -7.11 -9.04
C PRO A 80 13.32 -8.47 -9.47
N ILE A 81 12.07 -8.49 -9.92
CA ILE A 81 11.43 -9.68 -10.47
C ILE A 81 11.44 -9.58 -11.99
N LEU A 82 11.86 -10.65 -12.67
CA LEU A 82 12.03 -10.65 -14.12
C LEU A 82 10.75 -11.01 -14.87
N ASP A 83 9.79 -11.63 -14.19
CA ASP A 83 8.50 -11.98 -14.76
C ASP A 83 7.74 -10.72 -15.16
N ALA A 84 7.05 -10.80 -16.30
CA ALA A 84 6.17 -9.74 -16.77
C ALA A 84 4.89 -9.68 -15.95
N PHE A 85 4.41 -8.49 -15.66
CA PHE A 85 3.12 -8.25 -15.03
C PHE A 85 2.10 -7.80 -16.08
N GLU A 86 0.81 -8.04 -15.81
CA GLU A 86 -0.24 -7.43 -16.65
C GLU A 86 -0.19 -5.91 -16.55
N ASP A 87 0.06 -5.40 -15.35
CA ASP A 87 0.32 -4.01 -15.05
C ASP A 87 1.71 -3.88 -14.41
N GLU A 88 2.66 -3.28 -15.13
CA GLU A 88 4.03 -3.12 -14.63
C GLU A 88 4.13 -2.16 -13.44
N ASP A 89 3.14 -1.28 -13.23
CA ASP A 89 3.12 -0.39 -12.06
C ASP A 89 2.80 -1.16 -10.77
N ASP A 90 2.08 -2.29 -10.86
CA ASP A 90 1.77 -3.14 -9.70
C ASP A 90 2.99 -3.92 -9.20
N LYS A 91 3.99 -4.12 -10.08
CA LYS A 91 5.18 -4.91 -9.81
C LYS A 91 6.02 -4.41 -8.65
N MET A 92 6.14 -3.09 -8.49
CA MET A 92 6.94 -2.51 -7.39
C MET A 92 6.39 -2.89 -6.00
N PHE A 93 5.06 -2.97 -5.85
CA PHE A 93 4.44 -3.39 -4.59
C PHE A 93 4.75 -4.86 -4.29
N TYR A 94 4.71 -5.71 -5.32
CA TYR A 94 5.01 -7.13 -5.18
C TYR A 94 6.49 -7.38 -4.85
N GLU A 95 7.42 -6.70 -5.53
CA GLU A 95 8.85 -6.81 -5.26
C GLU A 95 9.21 -6.40 -3.82
N VAL A 96 8.63 -5.28 -3.35
CA VAL A 96 8.78 -4.81 -1.97
C VAL A 96 8.20 -5.83 -1.00
N ALA A 97 6.99 -6.35 -1.28
CA ALA A 97 6.34 -7.31 -0.41
C ALA A 97 7.12 -8.62 -0.28
N LYS A 98 7.61 -9.16 -1.40
CA LYS A 98 8.45 -10.37 -1.42
C LYS A 98 9.73 -10.20 -0.63
N THR A 99 10.43 -9.09 -0.85
CA THR A 99 11.70 -8.80 -0.16
C THR A 99 11.49 -8.61 1.34
N ALA A 100 10.42 -7.89 1.71
CA ALA A 100 10.12 -7.59 3.11
C ALA A 100 9.40 -8.73 3.86
N LYS A 101 9.02 -9.82 3.19
CA LYS A 101 8.09 -10.84 3.72
C LYS A 101 6.82 -10.19 4.27
N ALA A 102 6.19 -9.40 3.42
CA ALA A 102 4.98 -8.62 3.69
C ALA A 102 3.83 -9.08 2.77
N TYR A 103 2.62 -8.65 3.10
CA TYR A 103 1.47 -8.79 2.22
C TYR A 103 1.43 -7.66 1.19
N VAL A 104 0.87 -7.89 0.01
CA VAL A 104 0.38 -6.84 -0.88
C VAL A 104 -1.10 -6.66 -0.60
N VAL A 105 -1.49 -5.48 -0.10
CA VAL A 105 -2.90 -5.17 0.14
C VAL A 105 -3.42 -4.35 -1.03
N THR A 106 -4.30 -4.93 -1.85
CA THR A 106 -4.78 -4.34 -3.10
C THR A 106 -6.27 -4.61 -3.33
N GLY A 107 -6.96 -3.70 -4.01
CA GLY A 107 -8.30 -3.93 -4.56
C GLY A 107 -8.32 -4.69 -5.89
N ASN A 108 -7.14 -4.93 -6.51
CA ASN A 108 -6.98 -5.41 -7.87
C ASN A 108 -6.16 -6.72 -7.93
N GLU A 109 -6.52 -7.74 -7.15
CA GLU A 109 -5.78 -9.03 -7.05
C GLU A 109 -5.42 -9.65 -8.43
N LYS A 110 -6.24 -9.42 -9.46
CA LYS A 110 -6.04 -9.94 -10.82
C LYS A 110 -4.79 -9.39 -11.55
N HIS A 111 -4.28 -8.22 -11.18
CA HIS A 111 -3.08 -7.65 -11.84
C HIS A 111 -1.77 -8.27 -11.33
N PHE A 112 -1.86 -9.07 -10.26
CA PHE A 112 -0.72 -9.70 -9.64
C PHE A 112 -0.65 -11.20 -9.98
N PRO A 113 0.54 -11.81 -9.89
CA PRO A 113 0.67 -13.26 -9.89
C PRO A 113 -0.21 -13.89 -8.82
N SER A 114 -0.70 -15.10 -9.09
CA SER A 114 -1.47 -15.87 -8.11
C SER A 114 -0.57 -16.27 -6.94
N ASP A 115 -0.63 -15.48 -5.86
CA ASP A 115 0.19 -15.65 -4.68
C ASP A 115 -0.60 -15.30 -3.41
N PRO A 116 -0.56 -16.14 -2.35
CA PRO A 116 -1.28 -15.88 -1.10
C PRO A 116 -0.91 -14.58 -0.37
N ILE A 117 0.24 -13.96 -0.70
CA ILE A 117 0.59 -12.67 -0.10
C ILE A 117 -0.21 -11.51 -0.69
N VAL A 118 -0.80 -11.68 -1.87
CA VAL A 118 -1.64 -10.68 -2.53
C VAL A 118 -3.07 -10.87 -2.06
N ILE A 119 -3.63 -9.84 -1.42
CA ILE A 119 -4.83 -10.02 -0.61
C ILE A 119 -5.70 -8.75 -0.60
N THR A 120 -7.02 -8.93 -0.62
CA THR A 120 -7.96 -7.80 -0.46
C THR A 120 -7.87 -7.19 0.94
N PRO A 121 -8.25 -5.92 1.12
CA PRO A 121 -8.32 -5.28 2.44
C PRO A 121 -9.17 -6.07 3.44
N GLN A 122 -10.30 -6.64 3.00
CA GLN A 122 -11.18 -7.40 3.88
C GLN A 122 -10.51 -8.68 4.39
N LYS A 123 -9.90 -9.46 3.49
CA LYS A 123 -9.20 -10.69 3.87
C LYS A 123 -7.96 -10.37 4.73
N PHE A 124 -7.26 -9.28 4.43
CA PHE A 124 -6.10 -8.83 5.20
C PHE A 124 -6.48 -8.46 6.64
N LEU A 125 -7.60 -7.78 6.84
CA LEU A 125 -8.08 -7.45 8.20
C LEU A 125 -8.34 -8.71 9.05
N SER A 126 -8.83 -9.80 8.47
CA SER A 126 -9.00 -11.08 9.18
C SER A 126 -7.68 -11.75 9.60
N VAL A 127 -6.54 -11.32 9.04
CA VAL A 127 -5.20 -11.76 9.45
C VAL A 127 -4.67 -10.88 10.61
N VAL A 128 -5.09 -9.62 10.65
CA VAL A 128 -4.60 -8.62 11.60
C VAL A 128 -5.42 -8.58 12.89
N ILE A 129 -6.75 -8.76 12.81
CA ILE A 129 -7.74 -8.56 13.88
C ILE A 129 -8.50 -9.85 14.16
#